data_AF-A0A7X7PWL1-F1
#
_entry.id   AF-A0A7X7PWL1-F1
#
_cell.length_a   1.000
_cell.length_b   1.000
_cell.length_c   1.000
_cell.angle_alpha   90.00
_cell.angle_beta   90.00
_cell.angle_gamma   90.00
#
_symmetry.space_group_name_H-M   'P 1'
#
loop_
_entity.id
_entity.type
_entity.pdbx_description
1 polymer ?
#
loop_
_entity_poly.entity_id
_entity_poly.type
_entity_poly.pdbx_seq_one_letter_code
_entity_poly.pdbx_strand_id
1 'polypeptide(L)' 'KAMEQLPEDLRTAIVLRELEGLSYEEIAEAMDCPVGTVRSRIFRAREAIDKKLKPLLDE' A
#
# COMPACT_ATOMS: atom_id res chain seq x y z
N LYS A 1 11.67 1.14 7.67
CA LYS A 1 11.78 2.61 7.52
C LYS A 1 10.77 3.24 6.53
N ALA A 2 10.64 2.80 5.27
CA ALA A 2 9.69 3.43 4.33
C ALA A 2 8.22 3.05 4.59
N MET A 3 7.93 1.76 4.80
CA MET A 3 6.57 1.28 5.09
C MET A 3 6.02 1.77 6.44
N GLU A 4 6.90 1.98 7.43
CA GLU A 4 6.51 2.46 8.77
C GLU A 4 6.06 3.91 8.78
N GLN A 5 6.42 4.69 7.76
CA GLN A 5 6.04 6.10 7.64
C GLN A 5 4.78 6.31 6.80
N LEU A 6 4.22 5.23 6.25
CA LEU A 6 2.93 5.29 5.58
C LEU A 6 1.81 5.47 6.62
N PRO A 7 0.78 6.27 6.30
CA PRO A 7 -0.48 6.20 7.02
C PRO A 7 -0.97 4.77 7.13
N GLU A 8 -1.58 4.43 8.26
CA GLU A 8 -1.96 3.06 8.62
C GLU A 8 -2.80 2.39 7.54
N ASP A 9 -3.77 3.10 6.97
CA ASP A 9 -4.61 2.64 5.86
C ASP A 9 -3.81 2.23 4.62
N LEU A 10 -2.79 3.02 4.25
CA LEU A 10 -1.96 2.76 3.07
C LEU A 10 -1.06 1.56 3.32
N ARG A 11 -0.47 1.50 4.52
CA ARG A 11 0.38 0.40 4.96
C ARG A 11 -0.39 -0.92 5.00
N THR A 12 -1.60 -0.91 5.56
CA THR A 12 -2.44 -2.11 5.68
C THR A 12 -2.83 -2.61 4.29
N ALA A 13 -3.30 -1.73 3.40
CA ALA A 13 -3.68 -2.11 2.05
C ALA A 13 -2.52 -2.71 1.23
N ILE A 14 -1.31 -2.13 1.33
CA ILE A 14 -0.14 -2.64 0.58
C ILE A 14 0.40 -3.94 1.18
N VAL A 15 0.37 -4.11 2.52
CA VAL A 15 0.79 -5.35 3.18
C VAL A 15 -0.13 -6.50 2.79
N LEU A 16 -1.44 -6.32 2.89
CA LEU A 16 -2.41 -7.35 2.51
C LEU A 16 -2.26 -7.72 1.03
N ARG A 17 -1.90 -6.76 0.17
CA ARG A 17 -1.70 -7.04 -1.26
C ARG A 17 -0.39 -7.76 -1.56
N GLU A 18 0.73 -7.25 -1.09
CA GLU A 18 2.07 -7.69 -1.53
C GLU A 18 2.63 -8.83 -0.67
N LEU A 19 2.25 -8.90 0.61
CA LEU A 19 2.75 -9.91 1.54
C LEU A 19 1.74 -11.06 1.71
N GLU A 20 0.46 -10.75 1.89
CA GLU A 20 -0.60 -11.76 2.06
C GLU A 20 -1.21 -12.23 0.73
N GLY A 21 -0.96 -11.52 -0.38
CA GLY A 21 -1.40 -11.91 -1.71
C GLY A 21 -2.90 -11.77 -1.97
N LEU A 22 -3.62 -11.00 -1.16
CA LEU A 22 -5.08 -10.85 -1.27
C LEU A 22 -5.50 -10.10 -2.54
N SER A 23 -6.68 -10.44 -3.05
CA SER A 23 -7.39 -9.68 -4.09
C SER A 23 -7.85 -8.32 -3.58
N TYR A 24 -8.23 -7.40 -4.48
CA TYR A 24 -8.68 -6.08 -4.04
C TYR A 24 -10.05 -6.15 -3.35
N GLU A 25 -10.86 -7.13 -3.74
CA GLU A 25 -12.16 -7.46 -3.16
C GLU A 25 -12.00 -7.96 -1.72
N GLU A 26 -11.11 -8.93 -1.47
CA GLU A 26 -10.83 -9.43 -0.11
C GLU A 26 -10.28 -8.34 0.80
N ILE A 27 -9.42 -7.46 0.27
CA ILE A 27 -8.90 -6.32 1.04
C ILE A 27 -10.01 -5.31 1.34
N ALA A 28 -10.91 -5.08 0.38
CA ALA A 28 -12.05 -4.18 0.55
C ALA A 28 -12.98 -4.66 1.67
N GLU A 29 -13.25 -5.97 1.71
CA GLU A 29 -14.00 -6.62 2.78
C GLU A 29 -13.26 -6.55 4.13
N ALA A 30 -11.97 -6.89 4.16
CA ALA A 30 -11.17 -6.87 5.39
C ALA A 30 -11.01 -5.47 6.00
N MET A 31 -10.99 -4.43 5.17
CA MET A 31 -10.83 -3.03 5.58
C MET A 31 -12.15 -2.25 5.67
N ASP A 32 -13.29 -2.92 5.46
CA ASP A 32 -14.63 -2.31 5.40
C ASP A 32 -14.66 -1.02 4.56
N CYS A 33 -14.22 -1.13 3.30
CA CYS A 33 -14.14 0.02 2.40
C CYS A 33 -14.37 -0.37 0.93
N PRO A 34 -14.74 0.58 0.05
CA PRO A 34 -14.91 0.28 -1.37
C PRO A 34 -13.62 -0.21 -2.05
N VAL A 35 -13.74 -1.13 -3.00
CA VAL A 35 -12.62 -1.62 -3.84
C VAL A 35 -11.85 -0.47 -4.53
N GLY A 36 -12.56 0.59 -4.95
CA GLY A 36 -11.93 1.80 -5.51
C GLY A 36 -11.02 2.51 -4.51
N THR A 37 -11.38 2.49 -3.22
CA THR A 37 -10.55 3.02 -2.13
C THR A 37 -9.30 2.17 -1.97
N VAL A 38 -9.41 0.85 -1.96
CA VAL A 38 -8.26 -0.08 -1.91
C VAL A 38 -7.29 0.21 -3.05
N ARG A 39 -7.78 0.31 -4.30
CA ARG A 39 -6.97 0.64 -5.47
C ARG A 39 -6.21 1.95 -5.28
N SER A 40 -6.87 2.99 -4.78
CA SER A 40 -6.25 4.29 -4.53
C SER A 40 -5.22 4.25 -3.39
N ARG A 41 -5.48 3.47 -2.33
CA ARG A 41 -4.57 3.30 -1.19
C ARG A 41 -3.29 2.59 -1.61
N ILE A 42 -3.40 1.48 -2.35
CA ILE A 42 -2.25 0.73 -2.88
C ILE A 42 -1.41 1.61 -3.80
N PHE A 43 -2.04 2.36 -4.71
CA PHE A 43 -1.32 3.27 -5.61
C PHE A 43 -0.51 4.31 -4.84
N ARG A 44 -1.13 5.01 -3.88
CA ARG A 44 -0.46 6.02 -3.05
C ARG A 44 0.64 5.43 -2.17
N ALA A 45 0.45 4.22 -1.65
CA ALA A 45 1.46 3.50 -0.89
C ALA A 45 2.71 3.24 -1.74
N ARG A 46 2.53 2.73 -2.97
CA ARG A 46 3.63 2.50 -3.92
C ARG A 46 4.35 3.79 -4.28
N GLU A 47 3.64 4.87 -4.62
CA GLU A 47 4.27 6.17 -4.92
C GLU A 47 5.11 6.69 -3.74
N ALA A 48 4.61 6.55 -2.51
CA ALA A 48 5.32 7.01 -1.32
C ALA A 48 6.58 6.16 -1.05
N ILE A 49 6.52 4.85 -1.30
CA ILE A 49 7.68 3.95 -1.21
C ILE A 49 8.71 4.28 -2.31
N ASP A 50 8.27 4.46 -3.55
CA ASP A 50 9.14 4.79 -4.68
C ASP A 50 9.91 6.10 -4.45
N LYS A 51 9.23 7.13 -3.96
CA LYS A 51 9.87 8.42 -3.59
C LYS A 51 10.94 8.27 -2.51
N LYS A 52 10.82 7.27 -1.63
CA LYS A 52 11.81 6.98 -0.57
C LYS A 52 12.96 6.11 -1.06
N LEU A 53 12.70 5.20 -2.00
CA LEU A 53 13.69 4.27 -2.54
C LEU A 53 14.53 4.87 -3.65
N LYS A 54 13.96 5.76 -4.47
CA LYS A 54 14.66 6.39 -5.60
C LYS A 54 16.03 6.99 -5.22
N PRO A 55 16.17 7.76 -4.12
CA PRO A 55 17.47 8.28 -3.71
C PRO A 55 18.50 7.23 -3.29
N LEU A 56 18.08 6.02 -2.95
CA LEU A 56 18.96 4.94 -2.46
C LEU A 56 19.43 4.00 -3.57
N LEU A 57 18.83 4.08 -4.76
CA LEU A 57 19.18 3.27 -5.94
C LEU A 57 20.01 4.06 -6.96
N ASP A 58 19.99 5.38 -6.86
CA ASP A 58 20.73 6.31 -7.72
C ASP A 58 22.15 6.66 -7.15
N GLU A 59 22.59 6.00 -6.06
CA GLU A 59 23.94 6.05 -5.46
C GLU A 59 24.71 4.75 -5.72
#